data_AF-A0A970Y334-F1
#
_entry.id   AF-A0A970Y334-F1
#
_cell.length_a   1.000
_cell.length_b   1.000
_cell.length_c   1.000
_cell.angle_alpha   90.00
_cell.angle_beta   90.00
_cell.angle_gamma   90.00
#
_symmetry.space_group_name_H-M   'P 1'
#
loop_
_entity.id
_entity.type
_entity.pdbx_description
1 polymer ?
#
loop_
_entity_poly.entity_id
_entity_poly.type
_entity_poly.pdbx_seq_one_letter_code
_entity_poly.pdbx_strand_id
1 'polypeptide(L)'
;MAGIVSRGVGAIRAVFMQATAGIREERVIRYMLNEMQRGKAYDEIVGEAYVVNHTTAESRARLVENPRILSGIEDQLAGGRYTYKVDYATVRATDRTE
;
A
#
# COMPACT_ATOMS: atom_id res chain seq x y z
N MET A 1 -35.12 -20.10 -6.72
CA MET A 1 -33.69 -20.34 -6.99
C MET A 1 -33.06 -19.00 -7.35
N ALA A 2 -32.53 -18.31 -6.35
CA ALA A 2 -32.10 -16.91 -6.45
C ALA A 2 -30.74 -16.80 -7.15
N GLY A 3 -30.70 -16.10 -8.29
CA GLY A 3 -29.47 -15.54 -8.82
C GLY A 3 -29.10 -14.29 -8.02
N ILE A 4 -27.87 -14.23 -7.51
CA ILE A 4 -27.32 -13.03 -6.90
C ILE A 4 -26.28 -12.47 -7.86
N VAL A 5 -26.74 -11.49 -8.64
CA VAL A 5 -25.90 -10.47 -9.25
C VAL A 5 -25.62 -9.43 -8.17
N SER A 6 -24.36 -9.20 -7.83
CA SER A 6 -23.93 -7.94 -7.21
C SER A 6 -22.60 -7.52 -7.84
N ARG A 7 -22.74 -6.73 -8.89
CA ARG A 7 -21.72 -5.80 -9.38
C ARG A 7 -21.76 -4.58 -8.47
N GLY A 8 -20.60 -4.05 -8.08
CA GLY A 8 -20.48 -2.63 -7.76
C GLY A 8 -19.66 -2.27 -6.52
N VAL A 9 -18.36 -2.11 -6.70
CA VAL A 9 -17.60 -0.97 -6.15
C VAL A 9 -16.69 -0.58 -7.31
N GLY A 10 -17.05 0.41 -8.12
CA GLY A 10 -16.93 1.81 -7.73
C GLY A 10 -15.61 2.30 -8.31
N ALA A 11 -15.61 2.62 -9.60
CA ALA A 11 -14.45 3.18 -10.27
C ALA A 11 -14.08 4.53 -9.66
N ILE A 12 -13.03 4.57 -8.83
CA ILE A 12 -12.35 5.83 -8.52
C ILE A 12 -11.20 5.96 -9.50
N ARG A 13 -11.53 6.43 -10.72
CA ARG A 13 -10.53 7.10 -11.56
C ARG A 13 -10.34 8.50 -11.03
N ALA A 14 -9.23 8.72 -10.34
CA ALA A 14 -8.61 10.03 -10.26
C ALA A 14 -7.12 9.87 -10.56
N VAL A 15 -6.78 10.10 -11.82
CA VAL A 15 -5.43 10.45 -12.25
C VAL A 15 -5.12 11.79 -11.56
N PHE A 16 -4.03 11.88 -10.80
CA PHE A 16 -2.99 12.92 -10.90
C PHE A 16 -2.19 13.06 -9.59
N MET A 17 -0.87 12.85 -9.69
CA MET A 17 0.19 13.81 -9.35
C MET A 17 1.50 13.04 -9.20
N GLN A 18 2.25 12.96 -10.29
CA GLN A 18 3.68 13.30 -10.36
C GLN A 18 4.48 13.16 -9.04
N ALA A 19 4.61 11.95 -8.49
CA ALA A 19 5.51 11.71 -7.35
C ALA A 19 6.94 11.47 -7.86
N THR A 20 7.60 12.53 -8.34
CA THR A 20 9.08 12.59 -8.42
C THR A 20 9.70 12.82 -7.04
N ALA A 21 8.93 12.63 -5.96
CA ALA A 21 9.37 12.71 -4.58
C ALA A 21 10.14 11.44 -4.18
N GLY A 22 11.36 11.30 -4.71
CA GLY A 22 12.50 10.67 -4.06
C GLY A 22 12.44 9.16 -3.71
N ILE A 23 13.58 8.50 -3.91
CA ILE A 23 13.91 7.16 -3.40
C ILE A 23 13.51 6.96 -1.92
N ARG A 24 13.50 8.04 -1.12
CA ARG A 24 13.12 8.02 0.31
C ARG A 24 11.63 7.77 0.53
N GLU A 25 10.74 8.40 -0.24
CA GLU A 25 9.29 8.23 -0.06
C GLU A 25 8.85 6.82 -0.48
N GLU A 26 9.33 6.34 -1.62
CA GLU A 26 9.07 4.96 -2.06
C GLU A 26 9.57 3.92 -1.04
N ARG A 27 10.69 4.18 -0.34
CA ARG A 27 11.16 3.31 0.74
C ARG A 27 10.23 3.31 1.94
N VAL A 28 9.65 4.45 2.30
CA VAL A 28 8.65 4.55 3.38
C VAL A 28 7.39 3.80 2.98
N ILE A 29 6.87 4.03 1.77
CA ILE A 29 5.68 3.34 1.26
C ILE A 29 5.91 1.83 1.25
N ARG A 30 7.03 1.36 0.70
CA ARG A 30 7.37 -0.06 0.67
C ARG A 30 7.49 -0.67 2.07
N TYR A 31 8.11 0.05 3.00
CA TYR A 31 8.18 -0.36 4.41
C TYR A 31 6.80 -0.56 5.00
N MET A 32 5.91 0.43 4.85
CA MET A 32 4.58 0.39 5.41
C MET A 32 3.74 -0.75 4.83
N LEU A 33 3.80 -0.96 3.51
CA LEU A 33 3.12 -2.08 2.86
C LEU A 33 3.58 -3.44 3.40
N ASN A 34 4.88 -3.62 3.61
CA ASN A 34 5.43 -4.86 4.18
C ASN A 34 4.97 -5.09 5.63
N GLU A 35 4.92 -4.04 6.45
CA GLU A 35 4.45 -4.16 7.83
C GLU A 35 2.93 -4.42 7.91
N MET A 36 2.14 -3.81 7.02
CA MET A 36 0.71 -4.12 6.90
C MET A 36 0.48 -5.57 6.47
N GLN A 37 1.29 -6.10 5.55
CA GLN A 37 1.27 -7.53 5.17
C GLN A 37 1.63 -8.47 6.32
N ARG A 38 2.45 -8.00 7.28
CA ARG A 38 2.78 -8.74 8.50
C ARG A 38 1.68 -8.67 9.56
N GLY A 39 0.61 -7.91 9.29
CA GLY A 39 -0.56 -7.80 10.14
C GLY A 39 -0.52 -6.64 11.14
N LYS A 40 0.47 -5.74 11.06
CA LYS A 40 0.47 -4.52 11.89
C LYS A 40 -0.50 -3.49 11.33
N ALA A 41 -1.28 -2.85 12.18
CA ALA A 41 -2.24 -1.84 11.74
C ALA A 41 -1.54 -0.57 11.20
N TYR A 42 -2.13 0.06 10.18
CA TYR A 42 -1.62 1.33 9.64
C TYR A 42 -1.32 2.38 10.72
N ASP A 43 -2.23 2.55 11.69
CA ASP A 43 -2.10 3.53 12.77
C ASP A 43 -0.90 3.27 13.68
N GLU A 44 -0.49 2.01 13.83
CA GLU A 44 0.73 1.65 14.56
C GLU A 44 1.97 1.99 13.72
N ILE A 45 1.96 1.58 12.45
CA ILE A 45 3.10 1.72 11.53
C ILE A 45 3.44 3.19 11.29
N VAL A 46 2.43 4.06 11.11
CA VAL A 46 2.64 5.48 10.80
C VAL A 46 3.38 6.21 11.94
N GLY A 47 3.24 5.73 13.18
CA GLY A 47 3.93 6.24 14.35
C GLY A 47 5.34 5.67 14.57
N GLU A 48 5.75 4.68 13.79
CA GLU A 48 7.04 4.01 14.01
C GLU A 48 8.23 4.92 13.70
N ALA A 49 9.31 4.74 14.46
CA ALA A 49 10.53 5.54 14.35
C ALA A 49 11.05 5.62 12.91
N TYR A 50 10.96 4.53 12.13
CA TYR A 50 11.37 4.55 10.73
C TYR A 50 10.53 5.53 9.91
N VAL A 51 9.20 5.49 10.00
CA VAL A 51 8.32 6.40 9.25
C VAL A 51 8.50 7.84 9.73
N VAL A 52 8.54 8.07 11.04
CA VAL A 52 8.72 9.40 11.64
C VAL A 52 10.06 10.02 11.25
N ASN A 53 11.16 9.26 11.27
CA ASN A 53 12.49 9.75 10.91
C ASN A 53 12.65 9.99 9.40
N HIS A 54 11.76 9.44 8.57
CA HIS A 54 11.86 9.53 7.11
C HIS A 54 10.76 10.37 6.45
N THR A 55 9.88 10.99 7.24
CA THR A 55 8.78 11.84 6.76
C THR A 55 8.67 13.12 7.58
N THR A 56 8.23 14.21 6.96
CA THR A 56 7.72 15.37 7.70
C THR A 56 6.31 15.06 8.23
N ALA A 57 5.82 15.83 9.20
CA ALA A 57 4.46 15.65 9.71
C ALA A 57 3.40 15.85 8.59
N GLU A 58 3.60 16.83 7.70
CA GLU A 58 2.72 17.07 6.55
C GLU A 58 2.75 15.91 5.55
N SER A 59 3.94 15.47 5.12
CA SER A 59 4.03 14.35 4.17
C SER A 59 3.50 13.04 4.76
N ARG A 60 3.67 12.83 6.07
CA ARG A 60 3.12 11.67 6.78
C ARG A 60 1.59 11.66 6.77
N ALA A 61 0.96 12.81 7.01
CA ALA A 61 -0.49 12.94 6.95
C ALA A 61 -1.04 12.62 5.55
N ARG A 62 -0.28 12.94 4.49
CA ARG A 62 -0.64 12.63 3.10
C ARG A 62 -0.38 11.19 2.68
N LEU A 63 0.22 10.33 3.52
CA LEU A 63 0.48 8.93 3.14
C LEU A 63 -0.80 8.16 2.80
N VAL A 64 -1.92 8.48 3.47
CA VAL A 64 -3.23 7.87 3.19
C VAL A 64 -3.78 8.24 1.81
N GLU A 65 -3.31 9.34 1.21
CA GLU A 65 -3.68 9.76 -0.14
C GLU A 65 -2.98 8.90 -1.20
N ASN A 66 -1.93 8.15 -0.83
CA ASN A 66 -1.26 7.24 -1.73
C ASN A 66 -2.16 6.01 -2.00
N PRO A 67 -2.51 5.70 -3.25
CA PRO A 67 -3.43 4.61 -3.56
C PRO A 67 -2.93 3.24 -3.09
N ARG A 68 -1.61 3.01 -3.04
CA ARG A 68 -1.05 1.74 -2.55
C ARG A 68 -1.27 1.59 -1.05
N ILE A 69 -1.07 2.68 -0.30
CA ILE A 69 -1.32 2.70 1.14
C ILE A 69 -2.81 2.55 1.42
N LEU A 70 -3.66 3.29 0.69
CA LEU A 70 -5.11 3.22 0.83
C LEU A 70 -5.63 1.80 0.59
N SER A 71 -5.19 1.13 -0.49
CA SER A 71 -5.55 -0.28 -0.73
C SER A 71 -5.07 -1.19 0.38
N GLY A 72 -3.87 -0.97 0.93
CA GLY A 72 -3.39 -1.72 2.10
C GLY A 72 -4.25 -1.54 3.34
N ILE A 73 -4.79 -0.34 3.58
CA ILE A 73 -5.72 -0.05 4.68
C ILE A 73 -7.08 -0.72 4.42
N GLU A 74 -7.62 -0.62 3.20
CA GLU A 74 -8.87 -1.29 2.80
C GLU A 74 -8.78 -2.80 3.02
N ASP A 75 -7.65 -3.41 2.67
CA ASP A 75 -7.36 -4.83 2.90
C ASP A 75 -7.39 -5.19 4.40
N GLN A 76 -6.90 -4.31 5.27
CA GLN A 76 -6.95 -4.51 6.73
C GLN A 76 -8.38 -4.40 7.28
N LEU A 77 -9.15 -3.43 6.80
CA LEU A 77 -10.53 -3.19 7.23
C LEU A 77 -11.51 -4.29 6.78
N ALA A 78 -11.23 -4.96 5.67
CA ALA A 78 -12.04 -6.08 5.17
C ALA A 78 -12.01 -7.34 6.07
N GLY A 79 -11.24 -7.35 7.18
CA GLY A 79 -11.35 -8.34 8.25
C GLY A 79 -10.72 -9.71 7.95
N GLY A 80 -9.97 -9.85 6.86
CA GLY A 80 -9.34 -11.11 6.47
C GLY A 80 -7.88 -11.20 6.96
N ARG A 81 -7.55 -12.18 7.80
CA ARG A 81 -6.16 -12.68 7.90
C ARG A 81 -5.70 -13.10 6.49
N TYR A 82 -4.87 -12.30 5.82
CA TYR A 82 -4.47 -12.58 4.43
C TYR A 82 -3.14 -13.34 4.35
N THR A 83 -3.14 -14.43 3.58
CA THR A 83 -1.93 -15.01 2.97
C THR A 83 -1.78 -14.37 1.60
N TYR A 84 -0.83 -13.46 1.44
CA TYR A 84 -0.42 -12.99 0.12
C TYR A 84 0.66 -13.94 -0.43
N LYS A 85 0.35 -14.67 -1.52
CA LYS A 85 1.37 -15.41 -2.27
C LYS A 85 2.07 -14.43 -3.22
N VAL A 86 3.31 -14.10 -2.88
CA VAL A 86 4.25 -13.44 -3.79
C VAL A 86 4.52 -14.37 -4.98
N ASP A 87 4.21 -13.93 -6.20
CA ASP A 87 4.68 -14.59 -7.42
C ASP A 87 6.11 -14.11 -7.72
N TYR A 88 7.09 -14.95 -7.38
CA TYR A 88 8.51 -14.68 -7.60
C TYR A 88 8.93 -14.76 -9.07
N ALA A 89 8.05 -15.17 -9.99
CA ALA A 89 8.38 -15.27 -11.40
C ALA A 89 8.60 -13.90 -12.06
N THR A 90 7.92 -12.85 -11.58
CA THR A 90 8.03 -11.50 -12.16
C THR A 90 9.26 -10.74 -11.68
N VAL A 91 9.81 -11.05 -10.50
CA VAL A 91 11.01 -10.37 -9.96
C VAL A 91 12.28 -10.85 -10.66
N ARG A 92 12.33 -12.12 -11.09
CA ARG A 92 13.53 -12.71 -11.73
C ARG A 92 13.72 -12.32 -13.20
N ALA A 93 12.70 -11.71 -13.82
CA ALA A 93 12.76 -11.26 -15.21
C ALA A 93 13.41 -9.86 -15.35
N THR A 94 13.34 -9.03 -14.31
CA THR A 94 13.92 -7.67 -14.32
C THR A 94 15.41 -7.67 -13.97
N ASP A 95 15.90 -8.68 -13.27
CA ASP A 95 17.30 -8.79 -12.79
C ASP A 95 18.28 -9.40 -13.83
N ARG A 96 17.82 -9.67 -15.07
CA ARG A 96 18.64 -10.33 -16.12
C ARG A 96 18.93 -9.46 -17.34
N THR A 97 18.54 -8.19 -17.31
CA THR A 97 18.77 -7.22 -18.40
C THR A 97 19.48 -5.96 -17.91
N GLU A 98 20.49 -6.15 -17.06
CA GLU A 98 21.59 -5.19 -16.85
C GLU A 98 22.93 -5.91 -17.01
#